data_AF-A0A7C8CXZ0-F1
#
_entry.id   AF-A0A7C8CXZ0-F1
#
_cell.length_a   1.000
_cell.length_b   1.000
_cell.length_c   1.000
_cell.angle_alpha   90.00
_cell.angle_beta   90.00
_cell.angle_gamma   90.00
#
_symmetry.space_group_name_H-M   'P 1'
#
loop_
_entity.id
_entity.type
_entity.pdbx_description
1 polymer ?
#
loop_
_entity_poly.entity_id
_entity_poly.type
_entity_poly.pdbx_seq_one_letter_code
_entity_poly.pdbx_strand_id
1 'polypeptide(L)'
;MLHTVNKSPYQSDALTTCFGLAQPGSAVLLIEDGIYGAMTNTKFSAAVVIAQQCCAIYVLEPDLQARGIDSDRIMNAIQTIDYDGF
;
A
#
# COMPACT_ATOMS: atom_id res chain seq x y z
N MET A 1 -8.55 -10.95 7.15
CA MET A 1 -9.38 -10.20 6.18
C MET A 1 -8.45 -9.43 5.25
N LEU A 2 -8.76 -9.38 3.96
CA LEU A 2 -8.02 -8.58 2.98
C LEU A 2 -8.77 -7.27 2.74
N HIS A 3 -8.05 -6.16 2.81
CA HIS A 3 -8.50 -4.84 2.39
C HIS A 3 -7.80 -4.45 1.10
N THR A 4 -8.51 -3.80 0.19
CA THR A 4 -7.93 -3.23 -1.04
C THR A 4 -8.09 -1.72 -1.02
N VAL A 5 -7.02 -0.99 -1.32
CA VAL A 5 -7.05 0.46 -1.49
C VAL A 5 -6.63 0.77 -2.92
N ASN A 6 -7.55 1.31 -3.71
CA ASN A 6 -7.34 1.59 -5.13
C ASN A 6 -7.22 3.09 -5.47
N LYS A 7 -7.41 3.97 -4.48
CA LYS A 7 -7.35 5.43 -4.67
C LYS A 7 -6.05 6.01 -4.17
N SER A 8 -5.53 7.00 -4.91
CA SER A 8 -4.36 7.76 -4.51
C SER A 8 -4.58 8.36 -3.12
N PRO A 9 -3.62 8.20 -2.19
CA PRO A 9 -3.70 8.83 -0.88
C PRO A 9 -3.57 10.37 -0.97
N TYR A 10 -3.20 10.90 -2.14
CA TYR A 10 -3.20 12.34 -2.41
C TYR A 10 -4.58 12.88 -2.83
N GLN A 11 -5.53 12.00 -3.16
CA GLN A 11 -6.86 12.35 -3.66
C GLN A 11 -8.00 11.85 -2.75
N SER A 12 -7.70 10.92 -1.84
CA SER A 12 -8.69 10.28 -0.97
C SER A 12 -8.08 9.86 0.37
N ASP A 13 -8.90 9.90 1.42
CA ASP A 13 -8.55 9.39 2.75
C ASP A 13 -8.73 7.86 2.88
N ALA A 14 -8.96 7.15 1.77
CA ALA A 14 -9.18 5.70 1.77
C ALA A 14 -8.03 4.93 2.43
N LEU A 15 -6.77 5.33 2.18
CA LEU A 15 -5.59 4.68 2.77
C LEU A 15 -5.57 4.80 4.30
N THR A 16 -5.67 6.03 4.82
CA THR A 16 -5.61 6.30 6.25
C THR A 16 -6.82 5.75 6.99
N THR A 17 -8.00 5.84 6.38
CA THR A 17 -9.24 5.21 6.89
C THR A 17 -9.08 3.69 6.96
N CYS A 18 -8.54 3.06 5.91
CA CYS A 18 -8.28 1.61 5.90
C CYS A 18 -7.32 1.21 7.02
N PHE A 19 -6.20 1.92 7.19
CA PHE A 19 -5.24 1.65 8.25
C PHE A 19 -5.84 1.80 9.66
N GLY A 20 -6.73 2.78 9.88
CA GLY A 20 -7.40 2.97 11.17
C GLY A 20 -8.44 1.90 11.52
N LEU A 21 -8.97 1.18 10.52
CA LEU A 21 -9.97 0.13 10.70
C LEU A 21 -9.37 -1.28 10.67
N ALA A 22 -8.18 -1.44 10.11
CA ALA A 22 -7.46 -2.70 10.03
C ALA A 22 -7.27 -3.32 11.42
N GLN A 23 -7.52 -4.63 11.52
CA GLN A 23 -7.39 -5.41 12.76
C GLN A 23 -6.16 -6.32 12.69
N PRO A 24 -5.60 -6.75 13.85
CA PRO A 24 -4.46 -7.64 13.87
C PRO A 24 -4.67 -8.89 13.01
N GLY A 25 -3.67 -9.20 12.16
CA GLY A 25 -3.74 -10.33 11.23
C GLY A 25 -4.51 -10.06 9.94
N SER A 26 -4.94 -8.82 9.68
CA SER A 26 -5.41 -8.41 8.35
C SER A 26 -4.26 -8.16 7.38
N ALA A 27 -4.61 -8.02 6.10
CA ALA A 27 -3.73 -7.59 5.03
C ALA A 27 -4.34 -6.39 4.30
N VAL A 28 -3.51 -5.47 3.84
CA VAL A 28 -3.89 -4.35 2.97
C VAL A 28 -3.11 -4.46 1.67
N LEU A 29 -3.83 -4.53 0.54
CA LEU A 29 -3.24 -4.49 -0.78
C LEU A 29 -3.49 -3.12 -1.44
N LEU A 30 -2.42 -2.49 -1.89
CA LEU A 30 -2.45 -1.26 -2.66
C LEU A 30 -2.45 -1.61 -4.16
N ILE A 31 -3.53 -1.23 -4.85
CA ILE A 31 -3.74 -1.43 -6.30
C ILE A 31 -4.10 -0.10 -6.96
N GLU A 32 -4.20 -0.07 -8.28
CA GLU A 32 -4.49 1.10 -9.10
C GLU A 32 -3.69 2.34 -8.61
N ASP A 33 -4.36 3.45 -8.29
CA ASP A 33 -3.68 4.65 -7.79
C ASP A 33 -3.31 4.54 -6.31
N GLY A 34 -3.79 3.52 -5.59
CA GLY A 34 -3.42 3.24 -4.20
C GLY A 34 -1.93 2.95 -4.04
N ILE A 35 -1.25 2.51 -5.10
CA ILE A 35 0.19 2.23 -5.12
C ILE A 35 1.05 3.43 -4.73
N TYR A 36 0.57 4.67 -4.90
CA TYR A 36 1.28 5.87 -4.43
C TYR A 36 1.43 5.92 -2.89
N GLY A 37 0.63 5.15 -2.14
CA GLY A 37 0.78 4.97 -0.70
C GLY A 37 1.97 4.11 -0.29
N ALA A 38 2.52 3.32 -1.22
CA ALA A 38 3.67 2.47 -0.98
C ALA A 38 5.02 3.16 -1.19
N MET A 39 5.02 4.40 -1.69
CA MET A 39 6.25 5.11 -2.02
C MET A 39 7.02 5.58 -0.78
N THR A 40 8.34 5.41 -0.82
CA THR A 40 9.28 5.90 0.19
C THR A 40 9.44 7.42 0.15
N ASN A 41 9.89 8.02 1.26
CA ASN A 41 10.11 9.46 1.41
C ASN A 41 8.88 10.33 1.10
N THR A 42 7.67 9.81 1.31
CA THR A 42 6.41 10.56 1.20
C THR A 42 5.84 10.93 2.57
N LYS A 43 4.87 11.84 2.60
CA LYS A 43 4.13 12.20 3.83
C LYS A 43 3.33 11.02 4.43
N PHE A 44 3.14 9.93 3.69
CA PHE A 44 2.41 8.74 4.14
C PHE A 44 3.30 7.67 4.76
N SER A 45 4.63 7.78 4.61
CA SER A 45 5.58 6.74 5.06
C SER A 45 5.42 6.41 6.55
N ALA A 46 5.20 7.41 7.40
CA ALA A 46 4.99 7.19 8.83
C ALA A 46 3.71 6.38 9.13
N ALA A 47 2.62 6.65 8.39
CA ALA A 47 1.36 5.92 8.55
C ALA A 47 1.49 4.45 8.14
N VAL A 48 2.23 4.18 7.06
CA VAL A 48 2.56 2.81 6.62
C VAL A 48 3.34 2.07 7.72
N VAL A 49 4.42 2.66 8.25
CA VAL A 49 5.24 2.04 9.30
C VAL A 49 4.39 1.69 10.54
N ILE A 50 3.48 2.58 10.94
CA ILE A 50 2.56 2.33 12.05
C ILE A 50 1.59 1.19 11.72
N ALA A 51 0.96 1.21 10.55
CA ALA A 51 -0.01 0.20 10.13
C ALA A 51 0.61 -1.20 10.04
N GLN A 52 1.89 -1.31 9.68
CA GLN A 52 2.63 -2.58 9.62
C GLN A 52 2.81 -3.28 10.97
N GLN A 53 2.65 -2.55 12.08
CA GLN A 53 2.64 -3.17 13.41
C GLN A 53 1.36 -4.00 13.66
N CYS A 54 0.30 -3.78 12.86
CA CYS A 54 -1.01 -4.41 13.00
C CYS A 54 -1.31 -5.39 11.85
N CYS A 55 -1.00 -5.00 10.61
CA CYS A 55 -1.41 -5.72 9.41
C CYS A 55 -0.26 -5.85 8.40
N ALA A 56 -0.33 -6.86 7.53
CA ALA A 56 0.58 -6.98 6.40
C ALA A 56 0.19 -5.97 5.31
N ILE A 57 1.17 -5.38 4.64
CA ILE A 57 0.92 -4.40 3.57
C ILE A 57 1.64 -4.85 2.30
N TYR A 58 0.88 -4.87 1.22
CA TYR A 58 1.28 -5.31 -0.10
C TYR A 58 1.04 -4.23 -1.15
N VAL A 59 1.80 -4.27 -2.24
CA VAL A 59 1.59 -3.41 -3.42
C VAL A 59 1.65 -4.25 -4.69
N LEU A 60 0.76 -3.95 -5.64
CA LEU A 60 0.67 -4.69 -6.90
C LEU A 60 1.69 -4.18 -7.93
N GLU A 61 2.63 -5.03 -8.31
CA GLU A 61 3.71 -4.74 -9.25
C GLU A 61 3.20 -4.28 -10.63
N PRO A 62 2.23 -4.96 -11.27
CA PRO A 62 1.65 -4.47 -12.53
C PRO A 62 1.20 -3.00 -12.50
N ASP A 63 0.63 -2.53 -11.39
CA ASP A 63 0.18 -1.14 -11.25
C ASP A 63 1.34 -0.15 -11.06
N LEU A 64 2.43 -0.59 -10.40
CA LEU A 64 3.68 0.17 -10.32
C LEU A 64 4.29 0.35 -11.70
N GLN A 65 4.43 -0.75 -12.44
CA GLN A 65 4.99 -0.77 -13.79
C GLN A 65 4.16 0.10 -14.75
N ALA A 66 2.82 -0.01 -14.70
CA ALA A 66 1.92 0.80 -15.52
C ALA A 66 2.04 2.32 -15.25
N ARG A 67 2.48 2.71 -14.04
CA ARG A 67 2.70 4.11 -13.65
C ARG A 67 4.16 4.54 -13.73
N GLY A 68 5.06 3.68 -14.21
CA GLY A 68 6.49 3.98 -14.33
C GLY A 68 7.17 4.19 -12.97
N ILE A 69 6.75 3.44 -11.95
CA ILE A 69 7.35 3.49 -10.60
C ILE A 69 8.27 2.29 -10.43
N ASP A 70 9.56 2.58 -10.31
CA ASP A 70 10.58 1.59 -10.02
C ASP A 70 10.49 1.09 -8.57
N SER A 71 10.89 -0.17 -8.34
CA SER A 71 10.79 -0.83 -7.03
C SER A 71 11.66 -0.16 -5.95
N ASP A 72 12.72 0.55 -6.33
CA ASP A 72 13.58 1.31 -5.40
C ASP A 72 12.87 2.52 -4.76
N ARG A 73 11.75 2.94 -5.35
CA ARG A 73 10.88 3.98 -4.81
C ARG A 73 9.86 3.43 -3.82
N ILE A 74 9.79 2.13 -3.63
CA ILE A 74 8.86 1.49 -2.69
C ILE A 74 9.51 1.38 -1.33
N MET A 75 8.71 1.55 -0.27
CA MET A 75 9.18 1.32 1.08
C MET A 75 9.60 -0.15 1.24
N ASN A 76 10.84 -0.40 1.66
CA ASN A 76 11.39 -1.75 1.88
C ASN A 76 10.53 -2.65 2.78
N ALA A 77 9.71 -2.05 3.63
CA ALA A 77 8.83 -2.79 4.52
C ALA A 77 7.58 -3.36 3.82
N ILE A 78 7.21 -2.85 2.64
CA ILE A 78 6.05 -3.29 1.87
C ILE A 78 6.46 -4.42 0.93
N GLN A 79 5.65 -5.48 0.89
CA GLN A 79 5.86 -6.60 -0.03
C GLN A 79 5.24 -6.30 -1.40
N THR A 80 6.04 -6.33 -2.44
CA THR A 80 5.59 -6.21 -3.83
C THR A 80 5.15 -7.58 -4.34
N ILE A 81 3.94 -7.68 -4.91
CA ILE A 81 3.35 -8.92 -5.44
C ILE A 81 2.84 -8.72 -6.87
N ASP A 82 2.67 -9.81 -7.61
CA ASP A 82 2.02 -9.83 -8.92
C ASP A 82 0.55 -10.26 -8.80
N TYR A 83 -0.10 -10.54 -9.94
CA TYR A 83 -1.49 -11.01 -9.96
C TYR A 83 -1.68 -12.43 -9.44
N ASP A 84 -0.65 -13.29 -9.46
CA ASP A 84 -0.76 -14.64 -8.90
C ASP A 84 -0.72 -14.58 -7.36
N GLY A 85 -0.08 -13.56 -6.80
CA GLY A 85 -0.09 -13.25 -5.38
C GLY A 85 -1.33 -12.49 -4.88
N PHE A 86 -2.18 -11.98 -5.78
CA PHE A 86 -3.43 -11.28 -5.43
C PHE A 86 -4.59 -12.27 -5.24
#